data_AF-A0A1I7YA90-F1
#
_entry.id   AF-A0A1I7YA90-F1
#
_cell.length_a   1.000
_cell.length_b   1.000
_cell.length_c   1.000
_cell.angle_alpha   90.00
_cell.angle_beta   90.00
_cell.angle_gamma   90.00
#
_symmetry.space_group_name_H-M   'P 1'
#
loop_
_entity.id
_entity.type
_entity.pdbx_description
1 polymer ?
#
loop_
_entity_poly.entity_id
_entity_poly.type
_entity_poly.pdbx_seq_one_letter_code
_entity_poly.pdbx_strand_id
1 'polypeptide(L)'
;MIVATLYLLSFIGSPQTDAYALEQQGAPADGYVRHKMSSFAWRNDKTCHIYRNEALHDMLDRVCLMCHEMFSHEQPELRVECRSNCFKNKKFQQCLSIFAPPRRTRSVFADQWGLVDPAMLS
;
A
#
# COMPACT_ATOMS: atom_id res chain seq x y z
N MET A 1 8.84 -60.69 -15.60
CA MET A 1 9.49 -59.49 -15.03
C MET A 1 8.95 -58.16 -15.57
N ILE A 2 8.29 -58.14 -16.74
CA ILE A 2 7.69 -56.92 -17.32
C ILE A 2 6.48 -56.38 -16.50
N VAL A 3 5.72 -57.26 -15.85
CA VAL A 3 4.56 -56.85 -15.04
C VAL A 3 4.99 -56.08 -13.78
N ALA A 4 6.10 -56.48 -13.15
CA ALA A 4 6.66 -55.78 -11.98
C ALA A 4 7.19 -54.39 -12.34
N THR A 5 7.78 -54.22 -13.54
CA THR A 5 8.22 -52.92 -14.02
C THR A 5 7.05 -51.99 -14.36
N LEU A 6 5.94 -52.52 -14.92
CA LEU A 6 4.73 -51.73 -15.15
C LEU A 6 4.05 -51.31 -13.83
N TYR A 7 4.07 -52.19 -12.83
CA TYR A 7 3.54 -51.89 -11.50
C TYR A 7 4.32 -50.77 -10.78
N LEU A 8 5.65 -50.73 -10.94
CA LEU A 8 6.49 -49.68 -10.35
C LEU A 8 6.38 -48.34 -11.09
N LEU A 9 6.20 -48.34 -12.42
CA LEU A 9 5.96 -47.10 -13.18
C LEU A 9 4.60 -46.47 -12.87
N SER A 10 3.63 -47.26 -12.40
CA SER A 10 2.34 -46.77 -11.92
C SER A 10 2.43 -46.06 -10.56
N PHE A 11 3.52 -46.26 -9.81
CA PHE A 11 3.74 -45.66 -8.48
C PHE A 11 4.47 -44.31 -8.49
N ILE A 12 5.02 -43.87 -9.64
CA ILE A 12 5.61 -42.53 -9.79
C ILE A 12 4.53 -41.46 -10.10
N GLY A 13 3.29 -41.89 -10.40
CA GLY A 13 2.15 -41.02 -10.67
C GLY A 13 1.15 -40.95 -9.52
N SER A 14 1.52 -40.31 -8.41
CA SER A 14 0.52 -39.69 -7.51
C SER A 14 0.69 -38.18 -7.55
N PRO A 15 -0.25 -37.42 -8.13
CA PRO A 15 -0.25 -35.98 -8.08
C PRO A 15 -0.75 -35.56 -6.70
N GLN A 16 0.16 -35.39 -5.73
CA GLN A 16 -0.19 -34.68 -4.51
C GLN A 16 -0.05 -33.19 -4.78
N THR A 17 -1.04 -32.63 -5.48
CA THR A 17 -1.23 -31.18 -5.62
C THR A 17 -2.54 -30.78 -4.97
N ASP A 18 -2.76 -31.18 -3.73
CA ASP A 18 -3.80 -30.60 -2.85
C ASP A 18 -3.28 -29.29 -2.22
N ALA A 19 -2.72 -28.41 -3.05
CA ALA A 19 -2.27 -27.08 -2.64
C ALA A 19 -2.47 -25.98 -3.72
N TYR A 20 -2.87 -26.33 -4.95
CA TYR A 20 -2.98 -25.35 -6.06
C TYR A 20 -4.25 -25.56 -6.91
N ALA A 21 -5.40 -25.73 -6.28
CA ALA A 21 -6.69 -25.65 -6.96
C ALA A 21 -7.69 -24.85 -6.10
N LEU A 22 -7.38 -23.58 -5.87
CA LEU A 22 -8.38 -22.56 -5.55
C LEU A 22 -8.23 -21.41 -6.56
N GLU A 23 -9.33 -21.21 -7.30
CA GLU A 23 -9.72 -20.06 -8.12
C GLU A 23 -8.82 -19.63 -9.29
N GLN A 24 -9.22 -20.07 -10.48
CA GLN A 24 -9.21 -19.21 -11.66
C GLN A 24 -10.09 -17.98 -11.39
N GLN A 25 -9.48 -16.90 -10.93
CA GLN A 25 -9.93 -15.54 -11.19
C GLN A 25 -8.80 -14.85 -11.94
N GLY A 26 -9.08 -14.43 -13.17
CA GLY A 26 -8.10 -13.81 -14.05
C GLY A 26 -7.33 -12.69 -13.32
N ALA A 27 -6.02 -12.65 -13.53
CA ALA A 27 -5.19 -11.56 -13.06
C ALA A 27 -5.79 -10.22 -13.53
N PRO A 28 -6.24 -9.33 -12.62
CA PRO A 28 -6.42 -7.95 -13.01
C PRO A 28 -5.04 -7.34 -13.18
N ALA A 29 -4.73 -6.87 -14.39
CA ALA A 29 -3.73 -5.83 -14.53
C ALA A 29 -4.15 -4.68 -13.60
N ASP A 30 -3.24 -4.21 -12.77
CA ASP A 30 -3.40 -3.21 -11.70
C ASP A 30 -3.92 -3.76 -10.36
N GLY A 31 -3.02 -4.47 -9.66
CA GLY A 31 -3.19 -4.87 -8.27
C GLY A 31 -3.14 -3.69 -7.31
N TYR A 32 -4.32 -3.29 -6.80
CA TYR A 32 -4.51 -2.84 -5.43
C TYR A 32 -5.90 -3.31 -4.96
N VAL A 33 -5.94 -4.38 -4.15
CA VAL A 33 -7.18 -4.82 -3.50
C VAL A 33 -7.62 -3.74 -2.52
N ARG A 34 -8.59 -2.93 -2.93
CA ARG A 34 -9.23 -1.95 -2.07
C ARG A 34 -10.10 -2.69 -1.06
N HIS A 35 -9.57 -2.99 0.13
CA HIS A 35 -10.38 -3.46 1.26
C HIS A 35 -11.41 -2.40 1.62
N LYS A 36 -12.58 -2.50 1.00
CA LYS A 36 -13.65 -1.51 1.01
C LYS A 36 -14.55 -1.77 2.23
N MET A 37 -14.05 -1.50 3.44
CA MET A 37 -14.86 -1.67 4.66
C MET A 37 -15.11 -0.38 5.46
N SER A 38 -14.56 0.78 5.06
CA SER A 38 -14.76 2.06 5.80
C SER A 38 -15.07 3.29 4.94
N SER A 39 -15.26 3.10 3.63
CA SER A 39 -15.25 4.18 2.62
C SER A 39 -16.49 5.09 2.62
N PHE A 40 -17.62 4.68 3.20
CA PHE A 40 -18.86 5.46 3.08
C PHE A 40 -19.04 6.55 4.14
N ALA A 41 -18.48 6.37 5.35
CA ALA A 41 -18.73 7.26 6.47
C ALA A 41 -18.19 8.69 6.25
N TRP A 42 -16.97 8.81 5.74
CA TRP A 42 -16.37 10.12 5.43
C TRP A 42 -16.88 10.73 4.13
N ARG A 43 -17.35 9.91 3.17
CA ARG A 43 -17.86 10.40 1.87
C ARG A 43 -19.11 11.28 2.03
N ASN A 44 -19.88 11.07 3.10
CA ASN A 44 -21.09 11.85 3.38
C ASN A 44 -20.82 13.15 4.13
N ASP A 45 -19.62 13.34 4.67
CA ASP A 45 -19.24 14.55 5.38
C ASP A 45 -18.84 15.65 4.39
N LYS A 46 -19.82 16.44 3.95
CA LYS A 46 -19.58 17.53 2.99
C LYS A 46 -18.80 18.71 3.58
N THR A 47 -18.50 18.70 4.88
CA THR A 47 -17.79 19.81 5.54
C THR A 47 -16.31 19.85 5.12
N CYS A 48 -15.78 18.73 4.66
CA CYS A 48 -14.36 18.61 4.32
C CYS A 48 -14.08 18.60 2.82
N HIS A 49 -13.35 19.60 2.33
CA HIS A 49 -12.94 19.70 0.93
C HIS A 49 -12.12 18.50 0.43
N ILE A 50 -11.36 17.83 1.31
CA ILE A 50 -10.51 16.68 0.96
C ILE A 50 -11.35 15.48 0.50
N TYR A 51 -12.56 15.29 1.05
CA TYR A 51 -13.42 14.17 0.66
C TYR A 51 -14.01 14.31 -0.76
N ARG A 52 -13.88 15.49 -1.39
CA ARG A 52 -14.21 15.67 -2.81
C ARG A 52 -13.23 14.95 -3.73
N ASN A 53 -12.00 14.71 -3.26
CA ASN A 53 -10.98 13.96 -3.97
C ASN A 53 -10.71 12.66 -3.20
N GLU A 54 -11.37 11.58 -3.62
CA GLU A 54 -11.23 10.26 -3.00
C GLU A 54 -9.79 9.76 -3.01
N ALA A 55 -9.06 9.92 -4.12
CA ALA A 55 -7.68 9.47 -4.22
C ALA A 55 -6.75 10.22 -3.24
N LEU A 56 -6.95 11.53 -3.10
CA LEU A 56 -6.22 12.33 -2.11
C LEU A 56 -6.57 11.84 -0.70
N HIS A 57 -7.86 11.68 -0.39
CA HIS A 57 -8.31 11.18 0.90
C HIS A 57 -7.69 9.83 1.25
N ASP A 58 -7.69 8.87 0.32
CA ASP A 58 -7.12 7.54 0.55
C ASP A 58 -5.63 7.61 0.87
N MET A 59 -4.87 8.45 0.16
CA MET A 59 -3.45 8.65 0.43
C MET A 59 -3.23 9.19 1.85
N LEU A 60 -4.06 10.16 2.27
CA LEU A 60 -3.95 10.71 3.63
C LEU A 60 -4.38 9.71 4.71
N ASP A 61 -5.41 8.90 4.47
CA ASP A 61 -5.82 7.83 5.40
C ASP A 61 -4.73 6.77 5.53
N ARG A 62 -4.05 6.42 4.43
CA ARG A 62 -2.89 5.50 4.46
C ARG A 62 -1.75 6.05 5.29
N VAL A 63 -1.42 7.34 5.17
CA VAL A 63 -0.41 7.99 6.03
C VAL A 63 -0.80 7.86 7.51
N CYS A 64 -2.05 8.16 7.85
CA CYS A 64 -2.53 8.05 9.23
C CYS A 64 -2.52 6.60 9.73
N LEU A 65 -2.86 5.63 8.88
CA LEU A 65 -2.83 4.21 9.22
C LEU A 65 -1.41 3.72 9.50
N MET A 66 -0.47 3.95 8.58
CA MET A 66 0.92 3.55 8.76
C MET A 66 1.55 4.22 10.00
N CYS A 67 1.24 5.51 10.21
CA CYS A 67 1.69 6.23 11.39
C CYS A 67 1.13 5.60 12.69
N HIS A 68 -0.16 5.25 12.70
CA HIS A 68 -0.76 4.55 13.84
C HIS A 68 -0.11 3.20 14.08
N GLU A 69 0.17 2.41 13.04
CA GLU A 69 0.80 1.09 13.21
C GLU A 69 2.17 1.21 13.90
N MET A 70 2.98 2.20 13.51
CA MET A 70 4.29 2.45 14.11
C MET A 70 4.24 2.90 15.58
N PHE A 71 3.25 3.72 15.96
CA PHE A 71 3.17 4.33 17.29
C PHE A 71 1.98 3.83 18.14
N SER A 72 1.32 2.75 17.72
CA SER A 72 0.09 2.25 18.34
C SER A 72 0.25 1.94 19.84
N HIS A 73 1.45 1.52 20.25
CA HIS A 73 1.75 1.24 21.65
C HIS A 73 1.77 2.49 22.53
N GLU A 74 2.21 3.63 21.99
CA GLU A 74 2.31 4.89 22.73
C GLU A 74 1.07 5.76 22.55
N GLN A 75 0.46 5.72 21.36
CA GLN A 75 -0.63 6.58 20.93
C GLN A 75 -1.67 5.76 20.14
N PRO A 76 -2.58 5.05 20.82
CA PRO A 76 -3.61 4.24 20.14
C PRO A 76 -4.63 5.08 19.36
N GLU A 77 -4.93 6.30 19.83
CA GLU A 77 -5.89 7.21 19.19
C GLU A 77 -5.29 7.99 18.00
N LEU A 78 -4.01 7.76 17.67
CA LEU A 78 -3.28 8.53 16.66
C LEU A 78 -4.00 8.53 15.30
N ARG A 79 -4.64 7.42 14.93
CA ARG A 79 -5.37 7.33 13.65
C ARG A 79 -6.56 8.29 13.61
N VAL A 80 -7.32 8.39 14.70
CA VAL A 80 -8.51 9.24 14.81
C VAL A 80 -8.08 10.71 14.86
N GLU A 81 -7.08 11.02 15.70
CA GLU A 81 -6.52 12.38 15.81
C GLU A 81 -5.92 12.86 14.48
N CYS A 82 -5.22 11.99 13.75
CA CYS A 82 -4.62 12.31 12.46
C CYS A 82 -5.67 12.72 11.41
N ARG A 83 -6.84 12.08 11.41
CA ARG A 83 -7.96 12.39 10.48
C ARG A 83 -8.80 13.59 10.90
N SER A 84 -8.63 14.07 12.14
CA SER A 84 -9.41 15.19 12.69
C SER A 84 -9.22 16.49 11.91
N ASN A 85 -10.22 17.38 11.96
CA ASN A 85 -10.17 18.70 11.36
C ASN A 85 -9.68 18.69 9.89
N CYS A 86 -10.18 17.76 9.07
CA CYS A 86 -9.76 17.67 7.66
C CYS A 86 -8.25 17.51 7.47
N PHE A 87 -7.58 16.69 8.30
CA PHE A 87 -6.12 16.53 8.27
C PHE A 87 -5.35 17.86 8.50
N LYS A 88 -6.02 18.95 8.90
CA LYS A 88 -5.41 20.24 9.25
C LYS A 88 -5.11 20.28 10.75
N ASN A 89 -4.24 19.37 11.18
CA ASN A 89 -3.84 19.25 12.58
C ASN A 89 -2.34 18.94 12.68
N LYS A 90 -1.76 19.14 13.87
CA LYS A 90 -0.33 18.92 14.11
C LYS A 90 0.06 17.44 14.03
N LYS A 91 -0.84 16.53 14.41
CA LYS A 91 -0.59 15.08 14.39
C LYS A 91 -0.39 14.56 12.97
N PHE A 92 -1.21 15.03 12.03
CA PHE A 92 -1.05 14.73 10.62
C PHE A 92 0.27 15.26 10.06
N GLN A 93 0.68 16.49 10.41
CA GLN A 93 1.98 17.04 9.99
C GLN A 93 3.15 16.23 10.55
N GLN A 94 3.05 15.80 11.80
CA GLN A 94 4.04 14.92 12.43
C GLN A 94 4.10 13.56 11.72
N CYS A 95 2.94 12.95 11.42
CA CYS A 95 2.88 11.71 10.65
C CYS A 95 3.49 11.86 9.25
N LEU A 96 3.17 12.94 8.54
CA LEU A 96 3.78 13.23 7.24
C LEU A 96 5.30 13.40 7.32
N SER A 97 5.81 13.99 8.40
CA SER A 97 7.25 14.26 8.55
C SER A 97 8.09 12.98 8.61
N ILE A 98 7.52 11.86 9.05
CA ILE A 98 8.19 10.56 9.09
C ILE A 98 8.41 10.01 7.67
N PHE A 99 7.46 10.25 6.77
CA PHE A 99 7.54 9.83 5.37
C PHE A 99 8.21 10.87 4.46
N ALA A 100 8.41 12.08 4.97
CA ALA A 100 9.06 13.14 4.21
C ALA A 100 10.57 12.85 4.08
N PRO A 101 11.17 13.09 2.91
CA PRO A 101 12.61 13.02 2.78
C PRO A 101 13.24 14.05 3.74
N PRO A 102 14.39 13.73 4.35
CA PRO A 102 15.11 14.71 5.15
C PRO A 102 15.34 15.95 4.30
N ARG A 103 15.04 17.12 4.87
CA ARG A 103 15.30 18.40 4.20
C ARG A 103 16.82 18.53 4.02
N ARG A 104 17.33 18.05 2.89
CA ARG A 104 18.67 18.38 2.46
C ARG A 104 18.65 19.88 2.24
N THR A 105 19.38 20.63 3.07
CA THR A 105 19.76 22.00 2.74
C THR A 105 20.37 21.98 1.35
N ARG A 106 19.56 22.33 0.35
CA ARG A 106 19.88 22.60 -1.06
C ARG A 106 21.19 21.97 -1.57
N SER A 107 21.14 20.73 -2.09
CA SER A 107 21.97 20.23 -3.23
C SER A 107 22.05 18.69 -3.41
N VAL A 108 21.04 17.89 -3.07
CA VAL A 108 21.11 16.45 -3.42
C VAL A 108 19.75 15.83 -3.78
N PHE A 109 18.95 16.59 -4.54
CA PHE A 109 17.72 16.09 -5.17
C PHE A 109 17.94 15.64 -6.63
N ALA A 110 19.19 15.68 -7.11
CA ALA A 110 19.57 15.26 -8.47
C ALA A 110 19.91 13.75 -8.58
N ASP A 111 20.24 13.07 -7.49
CA ASP A 111 20.81 11.72 -7.60
C ASP A 111 19.79 10.58 -7.56
N GLN A 112 18.52 10.84 -7.19
CA GLN A 112 17.53 9.77 -6.98
C GLN A 112 16.51 9.61 -8.12
N TRP A 113 16.38 10.61 -8.98
CA TRP A 113 15.59 10.52 -10.20
C TRP A 113 16.47 11.08 -11.30
N GLY A 114 17.01 10.20 -12.16
CA GLY A 114 17.89 10.54 -13.28
C GLY A 114 17.23 11.43 -14.34
N LEU A 115 16.86 12.65 -13.94
CA LEU A 115 16.56 13.77 -14.80
C LEU A 115 17.91 14.32 -15.25
N VAL A 116 18.31 13.89 -16.44
CA VAL A 116 19.43 14.46 -17.18
C VAL A 116 19.25 15.99 -17.21
N ASP A 117 20.19 16.73 -16.60
CA ASP A 117 20.20 18.18 -16.67
C ASP A 117 20.24 18.63 -18.15
N PRO A 118 19.32 19.48 -18.62
CA PRO A 118 19.33 20.01 -19.98
C PRO A 118 20.47 21.00 -20.27
N ALA A 119 21.41 21.20 -19.34
CA ALA A 119 22.55 22.11 -19.47
C ALA A 119 23.74 21.53 -20.25
N MET A 120 23.63 20.33 -20.82
CA MET A 120 24.66 19.70 -21.66
C MET A 120 24.32 19.63 -23.16
N LEU A 121 23.35 20.41 -23.65
CA LEU A 121 23.25 20.73 -25.08
C LEU A 121 23.82 22.13 -25.32
N SER A 122 25.12 22.16 -25.62
CA SER A 122 25.77 23.24 -26.34
C SER A 122 26.36 22.69 -27.63
#